data_AF-B1IKN2-F1
#
_entry.id   AF-B1IKN2-F1
#
_cell.length_a   1.000
_cell.length_b   1.000
_cell.length_c   1.000
_cell.angle_alpha   90.00
_cell.angle_beta   90.00
_cell.angle_gamma   90.00
#
_symmetry.space_group_name_H-M   'P 1'
#
loop_
_entity.id
_entity.type
_entity.pdbx_description
1 polymer ?
#
loop_
_entity_poly.entity_id
_entity_poly.type
_entity_poly.pdbx_seq_one_letter_code
_entity_poly.pdbx_strand_id
1 'polypeptide(L)'
;MNLKAVIMDEVKIKRSITRISHEIIEKNKGGQDVVLVGIKRRGVPIAKRIAENIKNFEDIDIPVGILDISLYRDDLSELSEDPIVKNNKLDVDIKGKKIILVDDVIYTGRTARAAIQAIFDNGRPGKIQLAVLVDRGHRDLPVRPDYVGKNIPTSLSENILVELNEIDGNDSVKILVHPLYK
;
A
#
# COMPACT_ATOMS: atom_id res chain seq x y z
N MET A 1 -0.08 -20.85 -10.07
CA MET A 1 -0.86 -20.89 -8.82
C MET A 1 -2.32 -21.07 -9.17
N ASN A 2 -3.12 -21.71 -8.33
CA ASN A 2 -4.56 -21.91 -8.54
C ASN A 2 -5.38 -20.92 -7.71
N LEU A 3 -6.50 -20.43 -8.26
CA LEU A 3 -7.44 -19.61 -7.51
C LEU A 3 -8.08 -20.45 -6.39
N LYS A 4 -7.94 -20.00 -5.14
CA LYS A 4 -8.65 -20.57 -4.00
C LYS A 4 -9.96 -19.85 -3.74
N ALA A 5 -9.94 -18.52 -3.71
CA ALA A 5 -11.12 -17.71 -3.41
C ALA A 5 -10.98 -16.26 -3.89
N VAL A 6 -12.10 -15.64 -4.25
CA VAL A 6 -12.22 -14.18 -4.41
C VAL A 6 -12.67 -13.59 -3.08
N ILE A 7 -11.85 -12.72 -2.49
CA ILE A 7 -12.06 -12.16 -1.15
C ILE A 7 -12.70 -10.79 -1.19
N MET A 8 -12.38 -10.00 -2.22
CA MET A 8 -12.97 -8.68 -2.47
C MET A 8 -13.27 -8.54 -3.95
N ASP A 9 -14.48 -8.09 -4.24
CA ASP A 9 -14.94 -7.62 -5.55
C ASP A 9 -14.79 -6.08 -5.61
N GLU A 10 -15.07 -5.47 -6.76
CA GLU A 10 -15.04 -4.02 -6.98
C GLU A 10 -15.78 -3.25 -5.88
N VAL A 11 -16.99 -3.69 -5.53
CA VAL A 11 -17.82 -3.01 -4.52
C VAL A 11 -17.14 -3.04 -3.15
N LYS A 12 -16.54 -4.17 -2.75
CA LYS A 12 -15.81 -4.30 -1.48
C LYS A 12 -14.51 -3.49 -1.47
N ILE A 13 -13.79 -3.42 -2.60
CA ILE A 13 -12.59 -2.59 -2.72
C ILE A 13 -12.97 -1.12 -2.56
N LYS A 14 -13.97 -0.65 -3.33
CA LYS A 14 -14.48 0.72 -3.25
C LYS A 14 -14.88 1.10 -1.82
N ARG A 15 -15.70 0.27 -1.16
CA ARG A 15 -16.10 0.48 0.24
C ARG A 15 -14.92 0.56 1.20
N SER A 16 -13.91 -0.29 1.00
CA SER A 16 -12.72 -0.31 1.87
C SER A 16 -11.87 0.94 1.69
N ILE A 17 -11.67 1.39 0.45
CA ILE A 17 -10.94 2.63 0.14
C ILE A 17 -11.70 3.83 0.71
N THR A 18 -13.02 3.91 0.56
CA THR A 18 -13.84 4.97 1.16
C THR A 18 -13.71 5.01 2.68
N ARG A 19 -13.74 3.85 3.36
CA ARG A 19 -13.53 3.79 4.81
C ARG A 19 -12.13 4.27 5.21
N ILE A 20 -11.09 3.82 4.52
CA ILE A 20 -9.71 4.27 4.76
C ILE A 20 -9.61 5.80 4.60
N SER A 21 -10.25 6.38 3.57
CA SER A 21 -10.29 7.83 3.37
C SER A 21 -10.87 8.59 4.56
N HIS A 22 -12.00 8.14 5.13
CA HIS A 22 -12.56 8.75 6.33
C HIS A 22 -11.65 8.59 7.55
N GLU A 23 -11.12 7.38 7.79
CA GLU A 23 -10.21 7.12 8.92
C GLU A 23 -8.96 8.02 8.86
N ILE A 24 -8.41 8.26 7.66
CA ILE A 24 -7.28 9.16 7.44
C ILE A 24 -7.64 10.59 7.89
N ILE A 25 -8.80 11.10 7.49
CA ILE A 25 -9.22 12.47 7.81
C ILE A 25 -9.49 12.61 9.31
N GLU A 26 -10.22 11.66 9.91
CA GLU A 26 -10.53 11.67 11.34
C GLU A 26 -9.25 11.62 12.19
N LYS A 27 -8.35 10.67 11.89
CA LYS A 27 -7.12 10.48 12.67
C LYS A 27 -6.13 11.62 12.52
N ASN A 28 -6.13 12.33 11.38
CA ASN A 28 -5.24 13.46 11.14
C ASN A 28 -5.88 14.82 11.44
N LYS A 29 -7.13 14.84 11.92
CA LYS A 29 -7.93 16.04 12.23
C LYS A 29 -8.07 16.96 11.00
N GLY A 30 -8.43 16.37 9.86
CA GLY A 30 -8.49 17.04 8.56
C GLY A 30 -7.37 16.61 7.60
N GLY A 31 -7.43 17.11 6.36
CA GLY A 31 -6.43 16.85 5.31
C GLY A 31 -5.22 17.78 5.31
N GLN A 32 -5.18 18.77 6.22
CA GLN A 32 -4.08 19.73 6.27
C GLN A 32 -2.74 19.04 6.59
N ASP A 33 -1.74 19.36 5.77
CA ASP A 33 -0.39 18.80 5.80
C ASP A 33 -0.29 17.29 5.58
N VAL A 34 -1.36 16.65 5.09
CA VAL A 34 -1.33 15.25 4.67
C VAL A 34 -0.76 15.16 3.26
N VAL A 35 0.12 14.18 3.05
CA VAL A 35 0.62 13.79 1.73
C VAL A 35 0.49 12.28 1.61
N LEU A 36 -0.13 11.79 0.53
CA LEU A 36 -0.15 10.36 0.24
C LEU A 36 1.08 10.01 -0.60
N VAL A 37 1.68 8.86 -0.32
CA VAL A 37 2.79 8.35 -1.11
C VAL A 37 2.48 6.91 -1.50
N GLY A 38 2.11 6.72 -2.76
CA GLY A 38 1.82 5.40 -3.31
C GLY A 38 3.09 4.63 -3.61
N ILE A 39 3.22 3.42 -3.06
CA ILE A 39 4.29 2.50 -3.39
C ILE A 39 3.91 1.77 -4.67
N LYS A 40 4.77 1.79 -5.69
CA LYS A 40 4.50 1.10 -6.94
C LYS A 40 4.41 -0.41 -6.73
N ARG A 41 3.53 -1.11 -7.48
CA ARG A 41 2.71 -0.58 -8.59
C ARG A 41 1.30 -0.17 -8.14
N ARG A 42 0.59 -1.05 -7.43
CA ARG A 42 -0.85 -0.89 -7.11
C ARG A 42 -1.15 0.04 -5.94
N GLY A 43 -0.17 0.33 -5.08
CA GLY A 43 -0.32 1.37 -4.05
C GLY A 43 -0.58 2.77 -4.63
N VAL A 44 -0.10 3.05 -5.85
CA VAL A 44 -0.30 4.35 -6.53
C VAL A 44 -1.77 4.58 -6.92
N PRO A 45 -2.45 3.70 -7.67
CA PRO A 45 -3.89 3.82 -7.89
C PRO A 45 -4.69 3.94 -6.59
N ILE A 46 -4.38 3.15 -5.56
CA ILE A 46 -5.08 3.22 -4.27
C ILE A 46 -4.90 4.62 -3.65
N ALA A 47 -3.69 5.17 -3.63
CA ALA A 47 -3.43 6.51 -3.12
C ALA A 47 -4.23 7.58 -3.87
N LYS A 48 -4.31 7.49 -5.20
CA LYS A 48 -5.10 8.42 -6.01
C LYS A 48 -6.59 8.34 -5.70
N ARG A 49 -7.15 7.13 -5.60
CA ARG A 49 -8.56 6.92 -5.20
C ARG A 49 -8.84 7.46 -3.80
N ILE A 50 -7.90 7.32 -2.85
CA ILE A 50 -8.03 7.90 -1.52
C ILE A 50 -8.06 9.43 -1.59
N ALA A 51 -7.16 10.06 -2.35
CA ALA A 51 -7.12 11.51 -2.53
C ALA A 51 -8.40 12.04 -3.17
N GLU A 52 -8.92 11.36 -4.20
CA GLU A 52 -10.17 11.72 -4.87
C GLU A 52 -11.37 11.63 -3.91
N ASN A 53 -11.47 10.56 -3.14
CA ASN A 53 -12.51 10.44 -2.11
C ASN A 53 -12.43 11.60 -1.11
N ILE A 54 -11.24 11.94 -0.61
CA ILE A 54 -11.06 13.03 0.34
C ILE A 54 -11.46 14.38 -0.28
N LYS A 55 -11.07 14.63 -1.53
CA LYS A 55 -11.49 15.83 -2.27
C LYS A 55 -13.01 15.91 -2.36
N ASN A 56 -13.69 14.80 -2.64
CA ASN A 56 -15.14 14.76 -2.73
C ASN A 56 -15.85 14.98 -1.37
N PHE A 57 -15.25 14.57 -0.26
CA PHE A 57 -15.86 14.67 1.06
C PHE A 57 -15.62 16.03 1.74
N GLU A 58 -14.42 16.57 1.60
CA GLU A 58 -13.93 17.73 2.37
C GLU A 58 -13.51 18.92 1.50
N ASP A 59 -13.57 18.80 0.16
CA ASP A 59 -13.05 19.78 -0.81
C ASP A 59 -11.53 20.07 -0.67
N ILE A 60 -10.78 19.13 -0.09
CA ILE A 60 -9.31 19.25 0.11
C ILE A 60 -8.54 18.48 -0.96
N ASP A 61 -7.65 19.16 -1.66
CA ASP A 61 -6.69 18.53 -2.58
C ASP A 61 -5.48 17.99 -1.80
N ILE A 62 -5.36 16.66 -1.72
CA ILE A 62 -4.20 16.02 -1.09
C ILE A 62 -3.14 15.67 -2.14
N PRO A 63 -1.89 16.15 -2.00
CA PRO A 63 -0.80 15.75 -2.89
C PRO A 63 -0.52 14.25 -2.83
N VAL A 64 -0.25 13.66 -4.00
CA VAL A 64 0.08 12.24 -4.13
C VAL A 64 1.47 12.10 -4.77
N GLY A 65 2.44 11.68 -3.96
CA GLY A 65 3.77 11.28 -4.42
C GLY A 65 3.83 9.79 -4.79
N ILE A 66 4.89 9.39 -5.48
CA ILE A 66 5.10 8.01 -5.93
C ILE A 66 6.49 7.53 -5.51
N LEU A 67 6.56 6.34 -4.91
CA LEU A 67 7.82 5.63 -4.66
C LEU A 67 7.93 4.38 -5.51
N ASP A 68 9.05 4.23 -6.20
CA ASP A 68 9.37 3.04 -7.00
C ASP A 68 10.34 2.14 -6.22
N ILE A 69 9.78 1.15 -5.53
CA ILE A 69 10.52 0.16 -4.74
C ILE A 69 10.34 -1.18 -5.42
N SER A 70 11.43 -1.75 -5.92
CA SER A 70 11.43 -3.11 -6.44
C SER A 70 12.08 -4.04 -5.44
N LEU A 71 11.44 -5.16 -5.14
CA LEU A 71 12.15 -6.32 -4.61
C LEU A 71 13.01 -6.85 -5.75
N TYR A 72 14.34 -6.89 -5.59
CA TYR A 72 15.20 -7.50 -6.60
C TYR A 72 14.90 -8.99 -6.64
N ARG A 73 14.57 -9.50 -7.83
CA ARG A 73 14.44 -10.93 -8.13
C ARG A 73 15.02 -11.16 -9.51
N ASP A 74 16.33 -10.92 -9.65
CA ASP A 74 17.03 -11.31 -10.86
C ASP A 74 18.15 -12.31 -10.49
N ASP A 75 17.89 -13.55 -10.90
CA ASP A 75 18.78 -14.67 -11.25
C ASP A 75 19.87 -15.20 -10.30
N LEU A 76 19.69 -16.50 -9.98
CA LEU A 76 20.71 -17.56 -9.89
C LEU A 76 21.93 -17.36 -8.96
N SER A 77 21.78 -16.79 -7.78
CA SER A 77 22.55 -17.19 -6.58
C SER A 77 22.15 -16.27 -5.43
N GLU A 78 21.69 -16.89 -4.33
CA GLU A 78 21.29 -16.25 -3.07
C GLU A 78 20.09 -15.29 -3.13
N LEU A 79 19.08 -15.64 -2.32
CA LEU A 79 17.87 -14.86 -2.07
C LEU A 79 18.24 -13.50 -1.46
N SER A 80 18.45 -12.46 -2.27
CA SER A 80 18.46 -11.10 -1.74
C SER A 80 17.02 -10.72 -1.34
N GLU A 81 16.73 -10.76 -0.04
CA GLU A 81 15.39 -10.47 0.50
C GLU A 81 15.09 -8.98 0.65
N ASP A 82 16.05 -8.11 0.33
CA ASP A 82 15.93 -6.67 0.59
C ASP A 82 15.40 -5.88 -0.63
N PRO A 83 14.40 -5.01 -0.43
CA PRO A 83 13.91 -4.11 -1.46
C PRO A 83 14.96 -3.06 -1.86
N ILE A 84 15.08 -2.82 -3.16
CA ILE A 84 15.88 -1.76 -3.76
C ILE A 84 14.96 -0.62 -4.22
N VAL A 85 15.28 0.61 -3.81
CA VAL A 85 14.59 1.81 -4.29
C VAL A 85 15.15 2.18 -5.66
N LYS A 86 14.36 2.06 -6.72
CA LYS A 86 14.76 2.33 -8.12
C LYS A 86 14.72 3.81 -8.45
N ASN A 87 13.70 4.51 -7.96
CA ASN A 87 13.59 5.95 -8.07
C ASN A 87 13.12 6.49 -6.72
N ASN A 88 14.00 7.25 -6.08
CA ASN A 88 13.77 7.78 -4.75
C ASN A 88 13.20 9.19 -4.78
N LYS A 89 13.27 9.94 -5.88
CA LYS A 89 12.94 11.36 -5.84
C LYS A 89 11.42 11.58 -5.80
N LEU A 90 10.94 12.12 -4.68
CA LEU A 90 9.56 12.58 -4.56
C LEU A 90 9.39 13.95 -5.22
N ASP A 91 8.29 14.11 -5.94
CA ASP A 91 7.83 15.35 -6.58
C ASP A 91 6.93 16.21 -5.67
N VAL A 92 6.82 15.81 -4.40
CA VAL A 92 6.02 16.46 -3.36
C VAL A 92 6.88 16.85 -2.18
N ASP A 93 6.59 18.01 -1.58
CA ASP A 93 7.25 18.42 -0.34
C ASP A 93 6.74 17.58 0.83
N ILE A 94 7.66 16.91 1.52
CA ILE A 94 7.38 16.06 2.67
C ILE A 94 7.86 16.66 4.00
N LYS A 95 8.52 17.81 3.99
CA LYS A 95 9.12 18.39 5.21
C LYS A 95 8.03 18.82 6.20
N GLY A 96 8.09 18.27 7.41
CA GLY A 96 7.11 18.53 8.47
C GLY A 96 5.71 17.97 8.19
N LYS A 97 5.48 17.32 7.04
CA LYS A 97 4.17 16.79 6.63
C LYS A 97 3.83 15.46 7.30
N LYS A 98 2.54 15.12 7.30
CA LYS A 98 1.99 13.82 7.71
C LYS A 98 1.96 12.93 6.46
N ILE A 99 2.95 12.05 6.35
CA ILE A 99 3.09 11.15 5.20
C ILE A 99 2.27 9.90 5.45
N ILE A 100 1.44 9.52 4.48
CA ILE A 100 0.71 8.25 4.50
C ILE A 100 1.23 7.42 3.33
N LEU A 101 2.06 6.43 3.66
CA LEU A 101 2.48 5.41 2.71
C LEU A 101 1.27 4.56 2.34
N VAL A 102 1.09 4.26 1.06
CA VAL A 102 -0.03 3.46 0.56
C VAL A 102 0.49 2.27 -0.23
N ASP A 103 0.11 1.07 0.21
CA ASP A 103 0.46 -0.20 -0.44
C ASP A 103 -0.79 -1.06 -0.69
N ASP A 104 -0.70 -2.02 -1.60
CA ASP A 104 -1.82 -2.93 -1.86
C ASP A 104 -1.91 -4.04 -0.80
N VAL A 105 -0.79 -4.67 -0.47
CA VAL A 105 -0.72 -5.77 0.50
C VAL A 105 0.51 -5.62 1.40
N ILE A 106 0.29 -5.62 2.72
CA ILE A 106 1.42 -5.82 3.66
C ILE A 106 1.59 -7.30 4.00
N TYR A 107 2.83 -7.77 3.86
CA TYR A 107 3.26 -9.14 4.18
C TYR A 107 4.36 -9.13 5.25
N THR A 108 5.63 -9.29 4.88
CA THR A 108 6.76 -9.31 5.83
C THR A 108 7.07 -7.95 6.46
N GLY A 109 6.65 -6.86 5.81
CA GLY A 109 6.94 -5.48 6.21
C GLY A 109 8.21 -4.88 5.58
N ARG A 110 8.97 -5.63 4.79
CA ARG A 110 10.22 -5.16 4.18
C ARG A 110 10.02 -3.99 3.20
N THR A 111 8.97 -4.03 2.38
CA THR A 111 8.62 -2.92 1.47
C THR A 111 8.32 -1.64 2.25
N ALA A 112 7.54 -1.74 3.33
CA ALA A 112 7.24 -0.59 4.19
C ALA A 112 8.49 -0.03 4.87
N ARG A 113 9.42 -0.88 5.33
CA ARG A 113 10.74 -0.45 5.84
C ARG A 113 11.51 0.37 4.81
N ALA A 114 11.64 -0.14 3.57
CA ALA A 114 12.33 0.61 2.52
C ALA A 114 11.61 1.90 2.14
N ALA A 115 10.28 1.91 2.14
CA ALA A 115 9.52 3.12 1.90
C ALA A 115 9.77 4.18 2.98
N ILE A 116 9.80 3.78 4.26
CA ILE A 116 10.15 4.68 5.37
C ILE A 116 11.57 5.26 5.17
N GLN A 117 12.55 4.43 4.80
CA GLN A 117 13.91 4.90 4.52
C GLN A 117 13.92 5.92 3.37
N ALA A 118 13.25 5.61 2.26
CA ALA A 118 13.11 6.49 1.11
C ALA A 118 12.50 7.85 1.49
N ILE A 119 11.48 7.89 2.36
CA ILE A 119 10.94 9.15 2.89
C ILE A 119 12.02 9.96 3.61
N PHE A 120 12.84 9.34 4.46
CA PHE A 120 13.91 10.05 5.18
C PHE A 120 15.06 10.51 4.28
N ASP A 121 15.28 9.84 3.16
CA ASP A 121 16.26 10.27 2.15
C ASP A 121 15.79 11.53 1.41
N ASN A 122 14.47 11.75 1.30
CA ASN A 122 13.88 12.92 0.62
C ASN A 122 13.59 14.10 1.56
N GLY A 123 13.67 13.91 2.87
CA GLY A 123 13.32 14.97 3.81
C GLY A 123 13.09 14.51 5.24
N ARG A 124 12.40 15.36 6.00
CA ARG A 124 12.10 15.13 7.42
C ARG A 124 10.59 15.25 7.61
N PRO A 125 9.83 14.14 7.53
CA PRO A 125 8.39 14.18 7.78
C PRO A 125 8.10 14.47 9.25
N GLY A 126 6.95 15.08 9.53
CA GLY A 126 6.45 15.25 10.90
C GLY A 126 5.88 13.94 11.47
N LYS A 127 5.28 13.12 10.61
CA LYS A 127 4.75 11.80 10.95
C LYS A 127 4.74 10.90 9.72
N ILE A 128 4.96 9.61 9.90
CA ILE A 128 4.72 8.59 8.86
C ILE A 128 3.64 7.64 9.36
N GLN A 129 2.69 7.34 8.48
CA GLN A 129 1.61 6.37 8.68
C GLN A 129 1.59 5.41 7.50
N LEU A 130 0.91 4.27 7.66
CA LEU A 130 0.78 3.27 6.61
C LEU A 130 -0.69 2.87 6.40
N ALA A 131 -1.17 3.02 5.16
CA ALA A 131 -2.46 2.52 4.70
C ALA A 131 -2.26 1.35 3.73
N VAL A 132 -3.02 0.28 3.93
CA VAL A 132 -2.98 -0.90 3.04
C VAL A 132 -4.38 -1.37 2.70
N LEU A 133 -4.58 -1.86 1.48
CA LEU A 133 -5.85 -2.50 1.13
C LEU A 133 -6.01 -3.83 1.86
N VAL A 134 -4.94 -4.64 1.93
CA VAL A 134 -4.94 -5.96 2.58
C VAL A 134 -3.80 -6.09 3.57
N ASP A 135 -4.14 -6.61 4.75
CA ASP A 135 -3.17 -7.17 5.68
C ASP A 135 -3.30 -8.70 5.69
N ARG A 136 -2.22 -9.39 5.28
CA ARG A 136 -2.19 -10.86 5.21
C ARG A 136 -1.44 -11.55 6.36
N GLY A 137 -0.96 -10.78 7.34
CA GLY A 137 -0.12 -11.29 8.45
C GLY A 137 1.33 -11.62 8.05
N HIS A 138 1.96 -12.51 8.84
CA HIS A 138 3.34 -13.01 8.64
C HIS A 138 4.41 -11.91 8.59
N ARG A 139 4.42 -11.06 9.62
CA ARG A 139 5.41 -9.99 9.77
C ARG A 139 6.77 -10.56 10.18
N ASP A 140 7.81 -10.14 9.48
CA ASP A 140 9.21 -10.34 9.91
C ASP A 140 9.76 -9.07 10.59
N LEU A 141 9.11 -7.93 10.35
CA LEU A 141 9.47 -6.63 10.92
C LEU A 141 8.32 -6.09 11.76
N PRO A 142 8.61 -5.29 12.82
CA PRO A 142 7.59 -4.72 13.71
C PRO A 142 6.87 -3.52 13.05
N VAL A 143 6.37 -3.70 11.83
CA VAL A 143 5.62 -2.70 11.07
C VAL A 143 4.15 -3.08 11.03
N ARG A 144 3.31 -2.18 11.53
CA ARG A 144 1.86 -2.34 11.55
C ARG A 144 1.20 -1.19 10.77
N PRO A 145 0.26 -1.47 9.85
CA PRO A 145 -0.51 -0.42 9.21
C PRO A 145 -1.38 0.32 10.20
N ASP A 146 -1.51 1.62 9.99
CA ASP A 146 -2.48 2.48 10.67
C ASP A 146 -3.90 2.28 10.14
N TYR A 147 -4.02 1.96 8.84
CA TYR A 147 -5.28 1.79 8.13
C TYR A 147 -5.23 0.50 7.32
N VAL A 148 -6.24 -0.35 7.49
CA VAL A 148 -6.32 -1.64 6.81
C VAL A 148 -7.69 -1.77 6.16
N GLY A 149 -7.73 -2.06 4.86
CA GLY A 149 -8.97 -2.33 4.13
C GLY A 149 -9.60 -3.65 4.57
N LYS A 150 -8.82 -4.73 4.61
CA LYS A 150 -9.26 -6.03 5.12
C LYS A 150 -8.10 -6.84 5.69
N ASN A 151 -8.31 -7.43 6.87
CA ASN A 151 -7.43 -8.47 7.41
C ASN A 151 -7.84 -9.81 6.81
N ILE A 152 -6.89 -10.52 6.20
CA ILE A 152 -7.10 -11.83 5.58
C ILE A 152 -6.08 -12.80 6.19
N PRO A 153 -6.50 -13.71 7.08
CA PRO A 153 -5.63 -14.79 7.55
C PRO A 153 -5.19 -15.62 6.34
N THR A 154 -3.87 -15.79 6.17
CA THR A 154 -3.30 -16.62 5.10
C THR A 154 -2.33 -17.66 5.66
N SER A 155 -2.06 -18.73 4.92
CA SER A 155 -0.88 -19.56 5.12
C SER A 155 0.35 -18.97 4.39
N LEU A 156 1.55 -19.48 4.67
CA LEU A 156 2.76 -19.14 3.92
C LEU A 156 2.72 -19.67 2.46
N SER A 157 1.92 -20.71 2.19
CA SER A 157 1.73 -21.28 0.85
C SER A 157 0.69 -20.53 0.01
N GLU A 158 -0.04 -19.60 0.63
CA GLU A 158 -1.01 -18.74 -0.02
C GLU A 158 -0.37 -17.44 -0.52
N ASN A 159 -0.96 -16.84 -1.54
CA ASN A 159 -0.60 -15.52 -2.04
C ASN A 159 -1.84 -14.67 -2.22
N ILE A 160 -1.71 -13.38 -1.95
CA ILE A 160 -2.75 -12.39 -2.25
C ILE A 160 -2.42 -11.78 -3.62
N LEU A 161 -3.36 -11.90 -4.54
CA LEU A 161 -3.34 -11.17 -5.81
C LEU A 161 -4.35 -10.03 -5.70
N VAL A 162 -3.85 -8.79 -5.79
CA VAL A 162 -4.68 -7.61 -5.96
C VAL A 162 -4.67 -7.24 -7.43
N GLU A 163 -5.85 -6.99 -7.98
CA GLU A 163 -6.07 -6.44 -9.32
C GLU A 163 -6.81 -5.12 -9.15
N LEU A 164 -6.36 -4.09 -9.86
CA LEU A 164 -7.02 -2.79 -9.91
C LEU A 164 -7.24 -2.39 -11.36
N ASN A 165 -8.41 -1.79 -11.65
CA ASN A 165 -8.82 -1.44 -13.00
C ASN A 165 -7.77 -0.63 -13.78
N GLU A 166 -7.07 0.30 -13.13
CA GLU A 166 -6.05 1.17 -13.74
C GLU A 166 -4.80 0.41 -14.24
N ILE A 167 -4.59 -0.84 -13.82
CA ILE A 167 -3.42 -1.64 -14.17
C ILE A 167 -3.85 -2.95 -14.84
N ASP A 168 -4.90 -3.59 -14.34
CA ASP A 168 -5.28 -4.97 -14.64
C ASP A 168 -6.63 -5.07 -15.39
N GLY A 169 -7.36 -3.97 -15.57
CA GLY A 169 -8.66 -3.94 -16.24
C GLY A 169 -9.84 -4.51 -15.43
N ASN A 170 -9.62 -4.82 -14.15
CA ASN A 170 -10.66 -5.23 -13.21
C ASN A 170 -10.22 -4.94 -11.76
N ASP A 171 -11.19 -4.77 -10.86
CA ASP A 171 -10.98 -4.64 -9.41
C ASP A 171 -11.27 -5.98 -8.71
N SER A 172 -10.24 -6.62 -8.16
CA SER A 172 -10.44 -7.80 -7.31
C SER A 172 -9.30 -8.07 -6.33
N VAL A 173 -9.61 -8.77 -5.24
CA VAL A 173 -8.60 -9.38 -4.35
C VAL A 173 -8.86 -10.87 -4.29
N LYS A 174 -7.84 -11.66 -4.62
CA LYS A 174 -7.90 -13.13 -4.72
C LYS A 174 -6.86 -13.78 -3.80
N ILE A 175 -7.20 -14.93 -3.23
CA ILE A 175 -6.22 -15.85 -2.64
C ILE A 175 -5.86 -16.88 -3.70
N LEU A 176 -4.56 -17.03 -3.94
CA LEU A 176 -3.98 -18.05 -4.78
C LEU A 176 -3.20 -19.05 -3.93
N VAL A 177 -3.20 -20.32 -4.32
CA VAL A 177 -2.43 -21.39 -3.65
C VAL A 177 -1.50 -22.05 -4.65
N HIS A 178 -0.32 -22.46 -4.19
CA HIS A 178 0.59 -23.24 -5.01
C HIS A 178 0.01 -24.65 -5.31
N PRO A 179 0.07 -25.15 -6.56
CA PRO A 179 -0.64 -26.39 -6.96
C PRO A 179 -0.31 -27.65 -6.16
N LEU A 180 0.87 -27.68 -5.53
CA LEU A 180 1.35 -28.80 -4.71
C LEU A 180 0.74 -28.86 -3.30
N TYR A 181 -0.01 -27.84 -2.88
CA TYR A 181 -0.68 -27.77 -1.58
C TYR A 181 -2.20 -27.73 -1.83
N LYS A 182 -2.84 -28.91 -1.93
CA LYS A 182 -4.29 -29.06 -1.98
C LYS A 182 -4.84 -29.33 -0.59
#